data_AF-A0A7S2I677-F1
#
_entry.id   AF-A0A7S2I677-F1
#
_cell.length_a   1.000
_cell.length_b   1.000
_cell.length_c   1.000
_cell.angle_alpha   90.00
_cell.angle_beta   90.00
_cell.angle_gamma   90.00
#
_symmetry.space_group_name_H-M   'P 1'
#
loop_
_entity.id
_entity.type
_entity.pdbx_description
1 polymer ?
#
loop_
_entity_poly.entity_id
_entity_poly.type
_entity_poly.pdbx_seq_one_letter_code
_entity_poly.pdbx_strand_id
1 'polypeptide(L)'
;AVLLLTVLLHQAIGVCSDIAELQAAERSAVIEAVQQDGLALQNASETLRADREIVLMAVEENGHALEFAADALKSDREFVLTAAQANGLALGHVSAELKADREVALVAVQQNGNALRGAPLAFKADRELVLAVAQKHGSAVRFAADSMQRDREVRPN
;
A
#
# COMPACT_ATOMS: atom_id res chain seq x y z
N ALA A 1 5.88 -53.26 2.20
CA ALA A 1 4.98 -52.14 1.84
C ALA A 1 4.76 -51.19 3.03
N VAL A 2 4.28 -51.66 4.18
CA VAL A 2 3.96 -50.82 5.37
C VAL A 2 5.17 -50.04 5.91
N LEU A 3 6.33 -50.68 6.05
CA LEU A 3 7.58 -50.03 6.53
C LEU A 3 8.10 -48.91 5.61
N LEU A 4 7.95 -49.07 4.30
CA LEU A 4 8.32 -48.04 3.31
C LEU A 4 7.36 -46.84 3.38
N LEU A 5 6.07 -47.10 3.60
CA LEU A 5 5.06 -46.05 3.76
C LEU A 5 5.29 -45.24 5.04
N THR A 6 5.64 -45.88 6.16
CA THR A 6 5.90 -45.19 7.43
C THR A 6 7.19 -44.37 7.43
N VAL A 7 8.23 -44.82 6.70
CA VAL A 7 9.48 -44.07 6.51
C VAL A 7 9.23 -42.86 5.62
N LEU A 8 8.49 -43.01 4.51
CA LEU A 8 8.10 -41.88 3.66
C LEU A 8 7.20 -40.88 4.40
N LEU A 9 6.29 -41.36 5.26
CA LEU A 9 5.46 -40.49 6.10
C LEU A 9 6.30 -39.71 7.12
N HIS A 10 7.25 -40.35 7.80
CA HIS A 10 8.16 -39.66 8.75
C HIS A 10 9.09 -38.67 8.05
N GLN A 11 9.64 -39.03 6.89
CA GLN A 11 10.46 -38.14 6.07
C GLN A 11 9.64 -36.93 5.57
N ALA A 12 8.39 -37.15 5.14
CA ALA A 12 7.49 -36.07 4.73
C ALA A 12 7.07 -35.16 5.91
N ILE A 13 6.82 -35.71 7.09
CA ILE A 13 6.52 -34.94 8.31
C ILE A 13 7.75 -34.12 8.76
N GLY A 14 8.96 -34.71 8.69
CA GLY A 14 10.20 -34.00 8.99
C GLY A 14 10.46 -32.83 8.03
N VAL A 15 10.32 -33.06 6.72
CA VAL A 15 10.47 -31.99 5.70
C VAL A 15 9.40 -30.90 5.86
N CYS A 16 8.16 -31.26 6.23
CA CYS A 16 7.13 -30.25 6.54
C CYS A 16 7.43 -29.41 7.79
N SER A 17 8.08 -29.98 8.81
CA SER A 17 8.56 -29.25 9.99
C SER A 17 9.61 -28.21 9.60
N ASP A 18 10.61 -28.64 8.81
CA ASP A 18 11.71 -27.77 8.40
C ASP A 18 11.26 -26.63 7.48
N ILE A 19 10.30 -26.89 6.57
CA ILE A 19 9.74 -25.85 5.69
C ILE A 19 8.95 -24.81 6.48
N ALA A 20 8.15 -25.23 7.47
CA ALA A 20 7.39 -24.29 8.30
C ALA A 20 8.30 -23.37 9.13
N GLU A 21 9.42 -23.90 9.65
CA GLU A 21 10.43 -23.10 10.36
C GLU A 21 11.14 -22.12 9.43
N LEU A 22 11.52 -22.56 8.21
CA LEU A 22 12.14 -21.68 7.21
C LEU A 22 11.20 -20.55 6.77
N GLN A 23 9.91 -20.83 6.60
CA GLN A 23 8.90 -19.81 6.28
C GLN A 23 8.71 -18.82 7.42
N ALA A 24 8.70 -19.29 8.68
CA ALA A 24 8.60 -18.42 9.84
C ALA A 24 9.84 -17.51 9.99
N ALA A 25 11.03 -18.05 9.71
CA ALA A 25 12.28 -17.29 9.70
C ALA A 25 12.30 -16.23 8.59
N GLU A 26 11.90 -16.58 7.36
CA GLU A 26 11.76 -15.61 6.26
C GLU A 26 10.77 -14.51 6.63
N ARG A 27 9.60 -14.89 7.18
CA ARG A 27 8.58 -13.93 7.63
C ARG A 27 9.13 -12.94 8.65
N SER A 28 9.82 -13.43 9.68
CA SER A 28 10.41 -12.58 10.71
C SER A 28 11.46 -11.64 10.13
N ALA A 29 12.35 -12.16 9.28
CA ALA A 29 13.39 -11.36 8.64
C ALA A 29 12.80 -10.27 7.73
N VAL A 30 11.74 -10.58 6.98
CA VAL A 30 11.03 -9.60 6.14
C VAL A 30 10.37 -8.54 7.00
N ILE A 31 9.71 -8.91 8.11
CA ILE A 31 9.10 -7.96 9.05
C ILE A 31 10.15 -6.96 9.58
N GLU A 32 11.30 -7.45 10.05
CA GLU A 32 12.38 -6.58 10.53
C GLU A 32 12.90 -5.66 9.42
N ALA A 33 13.05 -6.18 8.20
CA ALA A 33 13.50 -5.40 7.06
C ALA A 33 12.51 -4.29 6.68
N VAL A 34 11.21 -4.58 6.57
CA VAL A 34 10.20 -3.58 6.17
C VAL A 34 9.95 -2.53 7.25
N GLN A 35 10.23 -2.84 8.52
CA GLN A 35 10.19 -1.86 9.60
C GLN A 35 11.33 -0.82 9.52
N GLN A 36 12.46 -1.16 8.89
CA GLN A 36 13.58 -0.25 8.68
C GLN A 36 13.52 0.46 7.33
N ASP A 37 13.03 -0.23 6.30
CA ASP A 37 12.84 0.28 4.95
C ASP A 37 11.67 -0.47 4.30
N GLY A 38 10.51 0.17 4.18
CA GLY A 38 9.30 -0.41 3.60
C GLY A 38 9.49 -0.88 2.16
N LEU A 39 10.45 -0.31 1.42
CA LEU A 39 10.77 -0.77 0.06
C LEU A 39 11.47 -2.14 0.06
N ALA A 40 11.96 -2.63 1.20
CA ALA A 40 12.49 -3.99 1.35
C ALA A 40 11.46 -5.07 0.99
N LEU A 41 10.16 -4.73 1.00
CA LEU A 41 9.08 -5.60 0.52
C LEU A 41 9.32 -6.13 -0.91
N GLN A 42 10.04 -5.39 -1.76
CA GLN A 42 10.39 -5.83 -3.12
C GLN A 42 11.19 -7.14 -3.17
N ASN A 43 11.93 -7.44 -2.09
CA ASN A 43 12.78 -8.62 -1.97
C ASN A 43 12.04 -9.82 -1.36
N ALA A 44 10.82 -9.62 -0.86
CA ALA A 44 10.05 -10.67 -0.23
C ALA A 44 9.45 -11.63 -1.27
N SER A 45 9.25 -12.89 -0.88
CA SER A 45 8.55 -13.87 -1.69
C SER A 45 7.14 -13.41 -2.07
N GLU A 46 6.60 -13.93 -3.17
CA GLU A 46 5.25 -13.59 -3.65
C GLU A 46 4.17 -13.82 -2.58
N THR A 47 4.33 -14.87 -1.76
CA THR A 47 3.45 -15.18 -0.63
C THR A 47 3.45 -14.08 0.43
N LEU A 48 4.61 -13.51 0.75
CA LEU A 48 4.73 -12.44 1.74
C LEU A 48 4.32 -11.08 1.17
N ARG A 49 4.51 -10.85 -0.14
CA ARG A 49 3.95 -9.67 -0.85
C ARG A 49 2.43 -9.72 -0.99
N ALA A 50 1.81 -10.87 -0.72
CA ALA A 50 0.36 -11.04 -0.59
C ALA A 50 -0.13 -11.07 0.87
N ASP A 51 0.78 -11.07 1.86
CA ASP A 51 0.43 -11.01 3.28
C ASP A 51 0.01 -9.58 3.64
N ARG A 52 -1.26 -9.41 4.01
CA ARG A 52 -1.85 -8.10 4.33
C ARG A 52 -1.11 -7.39 5.46
N GLU A 53 -0.68 -8.12 6.48
CA GLU A 53 -0.04 -7.53 7.66
C GLU A 53 1.33 -6.96 7.27
N ILE A 54 2.14 -7.77 6.59
CA ILE A 54 3.50 -7.37 6.17
C ILE A 54 3.44 -6.21 5.19
N VAL A 55 2.54 -6.26 4.20
CA VAL A 55 2.38 -5.18 3.23
C VAL A 55 1.90 -3.91 3.93
N LEU A 56 0.99 -3.99 4.90
CA LEU A 56 0.53 -2.82 5.63
C LEU A 56 1.66 -2.20 6.46
N MET A 57 2.46 -3.02 7.14
CA MET A 57 3.65 -2.54 7.87
C MET A 57 4.63 -1.82 6.94
N ALA A 58 4.88 -2.37 5.75
CA ALA A 58 5.73 -1.75 4.75
C ALA A 58 5.15 -0.42 4.24
N VAL A 59 3.83 -0.33 4.06
CA VAL A 59 3.13 0.89 3.62
C VAL A 59 3.12 1.97 4.70
N GLU A 60 2.94 1.58 5.97
CA GLU A 60 3.03 2.48 7.12
C GLU A 60 4.39 3.17 7.18
N GLU A 61 5.48 2.41 6.99
CA GLU A 61 6.83 2.95 6.89
C GLU A 61 6.98 3.81 5.62
N ASN A 62 6.62 3.27 4.45
CA ASN A 62 6.72 3.96 3.17
C ASN A 62 5.55 3.61 2.24
N GLY A 63 4.66 4.57 1.99
CA GLY A 63 3.50 4.37 1.13
C GLY A 63 3.82 3.91 -0.30
N HIS A 64 5.05 4.14 -0.79
CA HIS A 64 5.47 3.62 -2.09
C HIS A 64 5.69 2.10 -2.10
N ALA A 65 5.85 1.45 -0.95
CA ALA A 65 6.00 0.00 -0.83
C ALA A 65 4.81 -0.77 -1.43
N LEU A 66 3.62 -0.16 -1.50
CA LEU A 66 2.44 -0.78 -2.11
C LEU A 66 2.68 -1.19 -3.57
N GLU A 67 3.64 -0.57 -4.28
CA GLU A 67 4.06 -0.96 -5.63
C GLU A 67 4.40 -2.45 -5.74
N PHE A 68 5.05 -2.99 -4.70
CA PHE A 68 5.54 -4.37 -4.68
C PHE A 68 4.51 -5.37 -4.19
N ALA A 69 3.40 -4.92 -3.61
CA ALA A 69 2.32 -5.78 -3.15
C ALA A 69 1.68 -6.56 -4.29
N ALA A 70 1.07 -7.69 -3.96
CA ALA A 70 0.30 -8.49 -4.91
C ALA A 70 -0.84 -7.66 -5.54
N ASP A 71 -1.11 -7.89 -6.83
CA ASP A 71 -2.16 -7.17 -7.57
C ASP A 71 -3.56 -7.34 -6.95
N ALA A 72 -3.80 -8.49 -6.30
CA ALA A 72 -5.02 -8.76 -5.54
C ALA A 72 -5.23 -7.75 -4.40
N LEU A 73 -4.15 -7.37 -3.67
CA LEU A 73 -4.23 -6.38 -2.60
C LEU A 73 -4.38 -4.95 -3.16
N LYS A 74 -3.69 -4.63 -4.26
CA LYS A 74 -3.80 -3.32 -4.94
C LYS A 74 -5.20 -3.07 -5.53
N SER A 75 -5.99 -4.11 -5.68
CA SER A 75 -7.37 -4.07 -6.20
C SER A 75 -8.42 -4.37 -5.12
N ASP A 76 -8.00 -4.67 -3.89
CA ASP A 76 -8.88 -4.85 -2.75
C ASP A 76 -9.19 -3.48 -2.13
N ARG A 77 -10.44 -3.06 -2.29
CA ARG A 77 -10.91 -1.76 -1.81
C ARG A 77 -10.73 -1.58 -0.30
N GLU A 78 -11.04 -2.59 0.50
CA GLU A 78 -10.96 -2.50 1.97
C GLU A 78 -9.51 -2.38 2.40
N PHE A 79 -8.63 -3.21 1.81
CA PHE A 79 -7.20 -3.12 2.05
C PHE A 79 -6.64 -1.74 1.68
N VAL A 80 -7.00 -1.26 0.48
CA VAL A 80 -6.52 0.02 -0.04
C VAL A 80 -6.98 1.19 0.82
N LEU A 81 -8.20 1.16 1.38
CA LEU A 81 -8.64 2.17 2.34
C LEU A 81 -7.75 2.19 3.58
N THR A 82 -7.46 1.02 4.16
CA THR A 82 -6.56 0.91 5.31
C THR A 82 -5.14 1.39 4.98
N ALA A 83 -4.61 0.99 3.82
CA ALA A 83 -3.30 1.42 3.33
C ALA A 83 -3.23 2.95 3.09
N ALA A 84 -4.29 3.55 2.55
CA ALA A 84 -4.40 4.99 2.34
C ALA A 84 -4.52 5.78 3.66
N GLN A 85 -5.18 5.21 4.67
CA GLN A 85 -5.25 5.76 6.02
C GLN A 85 -3.88 5.72 6.72
N ALA A 86 -3.15 4.61 6.56
CA ALA A 86 -1.79 4.49 7.06
C ALA A 86 -0.87 5.51 6.38
N ASN A 87 -0.81 5.50 5.05
CA ASN A 87 0.06 6.37 4.29
C ASN A 87 -0.59 6.80 2.96
N GLY A 88 -0.95 8.08 2.86
CA GLY A 88 -1.65 8.62 1.69
C GLY A 88 -0.88 8.47 0.36
N LEU A 89 0.44 8.31 0.40
CA LEU A 89 1.25 8.09 -0.81
C LEU A 89 0.96 6.74 -1.48
N ALA A 90 0.34 5.79 -0.77
CA ALA A 90 -0.11 4.49 -1.28
C ALA A 90 -1.05 4.62 -2.48
N LEU A 91 -1.85 5.70 -2.56
CA LEU A 91 -2.76 5.97 -3.68
C LEU A 91 -2.07 5.90 -5.05
N GLY A 92 -0.77 6.21 -5.12
CA GLY A 92 -0.01 6.17 -6.37
C GLY A 92 0.08 4.78 -7.02
N HIS A 93 -0.14 3.71 -6.25
CA HIS A 93 0.17 2.33 -6.66
C HIS A 93 -1.03 1.38 -6.64
N VAL A 94 -2.22 1.88 -6.30
CA VAL A 94 -3.46 1.10 -6.37
C VAL A 94 -3.93 0.93 -7.82
N SER A 95 -4.85 -0.01 -8.04
CA SER A 95 -5.51 -0.21 -9.34
C SER A 95 -6.13 1.10 -9.89
N ALA A 96 -6.23 1.21 -11.21
CA ALA A 96 -6.77 2.41 -11.85
C ALA A 96 -8.22 2.69 -11.43
N GLU A 97 -8.99 1.62 -11.22
CA GLU A 97 -10.36 1.64 -10.72
C GLU A 97 -10.42 2.26 -9.32
N LEU A 98 -9.56 1.83 -8.38
CA LEU A 98 -9.54 2.37 -7.02
C LEU A 98 -8.89 3.75 -6.93
N LYS A 99 -8.00 4.12 -7.86
CA LYS A 99 -7.53 5.52 -7.97
C LYS A 99 -8.67 6.47 -8.30
N ALA A 100 -9.68 6.00 -9.02
CA ALA A 100 -10.89 6.75 -9.36
C ALA A 100 -12.00 6.60 -8.32
N ASP A 101 -11.80 5.82 -7.25
CA ASP A 101 -12.71 5.78 -6.11
C ASP A 101 -12.54 7.07 -5.30
N ARG A 102 -13.63 7.83 -5.19
CA ARG A 102 -13.64 9.13 -4.51
C ARG A 102 -13.31 9.02 -3.03
N GLU A 103 -13.78 7.97 -2.35
CA GLU A 103 -13.53 7.78 -0.92
C GLU A 103 -12.06 7.46 -0.68
N VAL A 104 -11.49 6.55 -1.47
CA VAL A 104 -10.06 6.19 -1.41
C VAL A 104 -9.18 7.42 -1.65
N ALA A 105 -9.47 8.20 -2.71
CA ALA A 105 -8.72 9.41 -3.01
C ALA A 105 -8.83 10.46 -1.91
N LEU A 106 -10.02 10.65 -1.34
CA LEU A 106 -10.24 11.62 -0.26
C LEU A 106 -9.46 11.22 1.00
N VAL A 107 -9.53 9.97 1.41
CA VAL A 107 -8.81 9.43 2.58
C VAL A 107 -7.30 9.63 2.40
N ALA A 108 -6.76 9.23 1.25
CA ALA A 108 -5.33 9.35 0.96
C ALA A 108 -4.86 10.81 1.00
N VAL A 109 -5.64 11.72 0.41
CA VAL A 109 -5.32 13.15 0.35
C VAL A 109 -5.47 13.83 1.70
N GLN A 110 -6.45 13.44 2.50
CA GLN A 110 -6.56 13.92 3.88
C GLN A 110 -5.38 13.48 4.73
N GLN A 111 -4.89 12.25 4.52
CA GLN A 111 -3.73 11.74 5.23
C GLN A 111 -2.43 12.40 4.78
N ASN A 112 -2.24 12.57 3.47
CA ASN A 112 -1.08 13.27 2.91
C ASN A 112 -1.49 14.02 1.64
N GLY A 113 -1.46 15.35 1.67
CA GLY A 113 -1.84 16.15 0.51
C GLY A 113 -1.06 15.82 -0.77
N ASN A 114 0.19 15.34 -0.65
CA ASN A 114 1.00 14.93 -1.81
C ASN A 114 0.41 13.71 -2.54
N ALA A 115 -0.51 12.95 -1.92
CA ALA A 115 -1.28 11.90 -2.57
C ALA A 115 -2.05 12.41 -3.79
N LEU A 116 -2.42 13.70 -3.80
CA LEU A 116 -3.07 14.35 -4.94
C LEU A 116 -2.24 14.22 -6.23
N ARG A 117 -0.91 14.08 -6.15
CA ARG A 117 -0.03 13.82 -7.30
C ARG A 117 -0.43 12.55 -8.06
N GLY A 118 -0.77 11.49 -7.34
CA GLY A 118 -1.16 10.19 -7.89
C GLY A 118 -2.64 10.07 -8.28
N ALA A 119 -3.47 11.04 -7.85
CA ALA A 119 -4.90 11.04 -8.16
C ALA A 119 -5.17 11.33 -9.66
N PRO A 120 -6.27 10.79 -10.22
CA PRO A 120 -6.76 11.14 -11.54
C PRO A 120 -6.96 12.64 -11.73
N LEU A 121 -6.85 13.12 -12.98
CA LEU A 121 -7.04 14.53 -13.31
C LEU A 121 -8.41 15.07 -12.87
N ALA A 122 -9.44 14.22 -12.91
CA ALA A 122 -10.77 14.56 -12.43
C ALA A 122 -10.77 15.05 -10.97
N PHE A 123 -10.02 14.41 -10.08
CA PHE A 123 -9.91 14.82 -8.67
C PHE A 123 -8.97 16.02 -8.47
N LYS A 124 -7.97 16.19 -9.34
CA LYS A 124 -7.13 17.39 -9.35
C LYS A 124 -7.91 18.65 -9.77
N ALA A 125 -9.01 18.47 -10.50
CA ALA A 125 -9.93 19.54 -10.89
C ALA A 125 -11.19 19.58 -10.00
N ASP A 126 -11.36 18.63 -9.08
CA ASP A 126 -12.48 18.60 -8.14
C ASP A 126 -12.26 19.67 -7.07
N ARG A 127 -13.09 20.72 -7.15
CA ARG A 127 -13.01 21.88 -6.27
C ARG A 127 -13.17 21.50 -4.80
N GLU A 128 -14.08 20.59 -4.48
CA GLU A 128 -14.34 20.19 -3.09
C GLU A 128 -13.12 19.48 -2.50
N LEU A 129 -12.55 18.55 -3.26
CA LEU A 129 -11.37 17.80 -2.86
C LEU A 129 -10.14 18.70 -2.76
N VAL A 130 -9.93 19.59 -3.73
CA VAL A 130 -8.81 20.54 -3.74
C VAL A 130 -8.92 21.58 -2.61
N LEU A 131 -10.13 22.03 -2.27
CA LEU A 131 -10.33 22.91 -1.10
C LEU A 131 -10.02 22.19 0.21
N ALA A 132 -10.41 20.91 0.35
CA ALA A 132 -10.04 20.11 1.52
C ALA A 132 -8.51 19.95 1.64
N VAL A 133 -7.80 19.79 0.51
CA VAL A 133 -6.32 19.80 0.47
C VAL A 133 -5.77 21.15 0.89
N ALA A 134 -6.29 22.25 0.35
CA ALA A 134 -5.80 23.59 0.64
C ALA A 134 -5.88 23.94 2.14
N GLN A 135 -6.95 23.51 2.80
CA GLN A 135 -7.17 23.76 4.22
C GLN A 135 -6.18 23.03 5.13
N LYS A 136 -5.84 21.77 4.83
CA LYS A 136 -4.95 20.95 5.69
C LYS A 136 -3.51 20.90 5.21
N HIS A 137 -3.29 20.95 3.90
CA HIS A 137 -2.04 20.67 3.20
C HIS A 137 -1.79 21.70 2.09
N GLY A 138 -1.73 23.00 2.44
CA GLY A 138 -1.65 24.10 1.47
C GLY A 138 -0.51 23.98 0.42
N SER A 139 0.60 23.33 0.75
CA SER A 139 1.71 23.08 -0.19
C SER A 139 1.37 22.06 -1.28
N ALA A 140 0.41 21.17 -1.04
CA ALA A 140 -0.02 20.13 -1.98
C ALA A 140 -0.99 20.64 -3.06
N VAL A 141 -1.54 21.85 -2.90
CA VAL A 141 -2.34 22.54 -3.93
C VAL A 141 -1.60 22.65 -5.27
N ARG A 142 -0.26 22.70 -5.25
CA ARG A 142 0.57 22.69 -6.47
C ARG A 142 0.36 21.48 -7.38
N PHE A 143 -0.28 20.41 -6.89
CA PHE A 143 -0.62 19.22 -7.66
C PHE A 143 -2.05 19.22 -8.20
N ALA A 144 -2.87 20.20 -7.83
CA ALA A 144 -4.18 20.42 -8.42
C ALA A 144 -4.04 20.86 -9.89
N ALA A 145 -5.14 20.81 -10.64
CA ALA A 145 -5.16 21.29 -12.01
C ALA A 145 -4.84 22.80 -12.06
N ASP A 146 -4.23 23.26 -13.15
CA ASP A 146 -3.84 24.68 -13.33
C ASP A 146 -5.00 25.66 -13.18
N SER A 147 -6.23 25.20 -13.44
CA SER A 147 -7.46 25.96 -13.20
C SER A 147 -7.72 26.20 -11.71
N MET A 148 -7.46 25.19 -10.87
CA MET A 148 -7.65 25.25 -9.41
C MET A 148 -6.50 25.94 -8.70
N GLN A 149 -5.27 25.82 -9.20
CA GLN A 149 -4.11 26.51 -8.61
C GLN A 149 -4.22 28.05 -8.67
N ARG A 150 -4.98 28.56 -9.65
CA ARG A 150 -5.24 29.99 -9.86
C ARG A 150 -6.52 30.47 -9.17
N ASP A 151 -7.29 29.57 -8.56
CA ASP A 151 -8.47 29.92 -7.79
C ASP A 151 -8.04 30.58 -6.46
N ARG A 152 -8.51 31.81 -6.26
CA ARG A 152 -8.19 32.62 -5.07
C ARG A 152 -8.74 32.01 -3.78
N GLU A 153 -9.77 31.17 -3.87
CA GLU A 153 -10.29 30.46 -2.70
C GLU A 153 -9.39 29.29 -2.28
N VAL A 154 -8.70 28.67 -3.24
CA VAL A 154 -7.80 27.54 -3.00
C VAL A 154 -6.43 28.01 -2.52
N ARG A 155 -5.98 29.20 -2.96
CA ARG A 155 -4.72 29.80 -2.54
C ARG A 155 -4.93 31.28 -2.19
N PRO A 156 -5.49 31.59 -1.01
CA PRO A 156 -5.55 32.96 -0.54
C PRO A 156 -4.12 33.45 -0.32
N ASN A 157 -3.77 34.56 -0.98
CA ASN A 157 -2.43 35.18 -0.99
C ASN A 157 -1.78 35.30 0.38
#